data_AF-Q9PR84-F1
#
_entry.id   AF-Q9PR84-F1
#
_cell.length_a   1.000
_cell.length_b   1.000
_cell.length_c   1.000
_cell.angle_alpha   90.00
_cell.angle_beta   90.00
_cell.angle_gamma   90.00
#
_symmetry.space_group_name_H-M   'P 1'
#
loop_
_entity.id
_entity.type
_entity.pdbx_description
1 polymer ?
#
loop_
_entity_poly.entity_id
_entity_poly.type
_entity_poly.pdbx_seq_one_letter_code
_entity_poly.pdbx_strand_id
1 'polypeptide(L)'
;MTSLDITTLVISILSLIATLSISFNIYFIELRKQRERKIERLQQEAKQFIINNLDEKDFIVLCQFIYKLYKHDKHTRKIHYEFVLLNEPVQKEVFKQLEILNIVDFKDNEWIANKFSILKEIVNDYQLGNWDDYKFYENFNFAYTLFREEKCDAVFEEIKQNKFGGKNLSFHEYLNEYAHRSKESDMLAPIDYFIDQNNLNNVFDRQKHAIYKLYLLDLILNELCRSMNNDHRINNEFKYFDCEVIYVEDLYLKILYKLYFQLN
;
A
#
# COMPACT_ATOMS: atom_id res chain seq x y z
N MET A 1 -71.98 24.75 25.99
CA MET A 1 -71.20 23.52 25.79
C MET A 1 -71.72 22.51 26.79
N THR A 2 -72.33 21.43 26.33
CA THR A 2 -72.75 20.33 27.21
C THR A 2 -71.50 19.60 27.72
N SER A 3 -71.58 18.93 28.87
CA SER A 3 -70.46 18.10 29.37
C SER A 3 -70.00 17.07 28.34
N LEU A 4 -70.91 16.60 27.49
CA LEU A 4 -70.65 15.68 26.37
C LEU A 4 -69.79 16.34 25.26
N ASP A 5 -70.01 17.62 24.96
CA ASP A 5 -69.22 18.35 23.96
C ASP A 5 -67.76 18.50 24.40
N ILE A 6 -67.53 18.69 25.70
CA ILE A 6 -66.18 18.83 26.26
C ILE A 6 -65.45 17.48 26.21
N THR A 7 -66.11 16.38 26.61
CA THR A 7 -65.47 15.05 26.59
C THR A 7 -65.16 14.59 25.18
N THR A 8 -66.06 14.83 24.22
CA THR A 8 -65.83 14.50 22.80
C THR A 8 -64.67 15.31 22.22
N LEU A 9 -64.57 16.61 22.50
CA LEU A 9 -63.43 17.45 22.10
C LEU A 9 -62.10 16.90 22.64
N VAL A 10 -62.06 16.54 23.92
CA VAL A 10 -60.86 15.96 24.56
C VAL A 10 -60.48 14.64 23.88
N ILE A 11 -61.45 13.75 23.62
CA ILE A 11 -61.22 12.48 22.91
C ILE A 11 -60.66 12.74 21.50
N SER A 12 -61.19 13.72 20.77
CA SER A 12 -60.70 14.07 19.43
C SER A 12 -59.26 14.59 19.45
N ILE A 13 -58.89 15.43 20.42
CA ILE A 13 -57.51 15.92 20.60
C ILE A 13 -56.56 14.76 20.95
N LEU A 14 -56.96 13.89 21.89
CA LEU A 14 -56.17 12.71 22.25
C LEU A 14 -56.00 11.76 21.07
N SER A 15 -57.05 11.56 20.26
CA SER A 15 -56.98 10.76 19.04
C SER A 15 -56.01 11.36 18.02
N LEU A 16 -56.03 12.68 17.82
CA LEU A 16 -55.09 13.37 16.93
C LEU A 16 -53.64 13.22 17.40
N ILE A 17 -53.38 13.40 18.70
CA ILE A 17 -52.04 13.22 19.29
C ILE A 17 -51.57 11.77 19.11
N ALA A 18 -52.46 10.79 19.32
CA ALA A 18 -52.15 9.39 19.10
C ALA A 18 -51.78 9.12 17.64
N THR A 19 -52.54 9.64 16.67
CA THR A 19 -52.24 9.51 15.24
C THR A 19 -50.88 10.12 14.89
N LEU A 20 -50.60 11.35 15.33
CA LEU A 20 -49.31 12.01 15.09
C LEU A 20 -48.14 11.23 15.70
N SER A 21 -48.34 10.70 16.92
CA SER A 21 -47.34 9.89 17.60
C SER A 21 -47.07 8.59 16.85
N ILE A 22 -48.09 7.92 16.32
CA ILE A 22 -47.94 6.71 15.50
C ILE A 22 -47.16 7.04 14.21
N SER A 23 -47.54 8.12 13.50
CA SER A 23 -46.84 8.54 12.28
C SER A 23 -45.36 8.84 12.53
N PHE A 24 -45.05 9.54 13.62
CA PHE A 24 -43.67 9.83 14.01
C PHE A 24 -42.88 8.55 14.32
N ASN A 25 -43.45 7.64 15.12
CA ASN A 25 -42.80 6.36 15.45
C ASN A 25 -42.52 5.51 14.19
N ILE A 26 -43.49 5.41 13.28
CA ILE A 26 -43.32 4.70 12.00
C ILE A 26 -42.17 5.31 11.20
N TYR A 27 -42.11 6.64 11.09
CA TYR A 27 -41.04 7.33 10.40
C TYR A 27 -39.65 7.02 10.99
N PHE A 28 -39.51 7.07 12.31
CA PHE A 28 -38.23 6.76 12.98
C PHE A 28 -37.81 5.30 12.79
N ILE A 29 -38.77 4.36 12.87
CA ILE A 29 -38.51 2.93 12.63
C ILE A 29 -38.07 2.72 11.18
N GLU A 30 -38.72 3.35 10.21
CA GLU A 30 -38.36 3.21 8.79
C GLU A 30 -36.98 3.80 8.51
N LEU A 31 -36.66 4.97 9.09
CA LEU A 31 -35.34 5.58 9.00
C LEU A 31 -34.25 4.67 9.58
N ARG A 32 -34.51 4.05 10.75
CA ARG A 32 -33.60 3.09 11.37
C ARG A 32 -33.40 1.85 10.49
N LYS A 33 -34.48 1.26 9.98
CA LYS A 33 -34.43 0.11 9.05
C LYS A 33 -33.66 0.43 7.77
N GLN A 34 -33.83 1.63 7.21
CA GLN A 34 -33.07 2.06 6.03
C GLN A 34 -31.57 2.14 6.33
N ARG A 35 -31.19 2.66 7.50
CA ARG A 35 -29.79 2.69 7.94
C ARG A 35 -29.24 1.29 8.16
N GLU A 36 -29.97 0.41 8.86
CA GLU A 36 -29.58 -0.98 9.10
C GLU A 36 -29.40 -1.74 7.77
N ARG A 37 -30.38 -1.65 6.85
CA ARG A 37 -30.27 -2.24 5.50
C ARG A 37 -29.07 -1.72 4.72
N LYS A 38 -28.74 -0.43 4.84
CA LYS A 38 -27.57 0.14 4.18
C LYS A 38 -26.27 -0.44 4.75
N ILE A 39 -26.17 -0.55 6.07
CA ILE A 39 -25.01 -1.15 6.75
C ILE A 39 -24.88 -2.64 6.37
N GLU A 40 -25.97 -3.39 6.43
CA GLU A 40 -25.98 -4.80 6.04
C GLU A 40 -25.54 -5.00 4.59
N ARG A 41 -26.03 -4.18 3.66
CA ARG A 41 -25.59 -4.24 2.25
C ARG A 41 -24.10 -3.97 2.10
N LEU A 42 -23.58 -2.92 2.74
CA LEU A 42 -22.14 -2.62 2.71
C LEU A 42 -21.31 -3.78 3.29
N GLN A 43 -21.76 -4.36 4.40
CA GLN A 43 -21.10 -5.51 5.01
C GLN A 43 -21.09 -6.74 4.11
N GLN A 44 -22.21 -7.03 3.44
CA GLN A 44 -22.31 -8.16 2.52
C GLN A 44 -21.50 -7.94 1.25
N GLU A 45 -21.51 -6.73 0.67
CA GLU A 45 -20.69 -6.38 -0.50
C GLU A 45 -19.19 -6.53 -0.18
N ALA A 46 -18.74 -5.99 0.96
CA ALA A 46 -17.35 -6.14 1.41
C ALA A 46 -16.99 -7.61 1.66
N LYS A 47 -17.87 -8.36 2.33
CA LYS A 47 -17.67 -9.79 2.58
C LYS A 47 -17.58 -10.59 1.29
N GLN A 48 -18.45 -10.31 0.33
CA GLN A 48 -18.44 -10.97 -0.98
C GLN A 48 -17.16 -10.67 -1.74
N PHE A 49 -16.70 -9.42 -1.74
CA PHE A 49 -15.41 -9.04 -2.33
C PHE A 49 -14.24 -9.82 -1.72
N ILE A 50 -14.18 -9.90 -0.38
CA ILE A 50 -13.13 -10.65 0.33
C ILE A 50 -13.18 -12.13 -0.05
N ILE A 51 -14.36 -12.76 -0.07
CA ILE A 51 -14.53 -14.17 -0.43
C ILE A 51 -14.08 -14.44 -1.87
N ASN A 52 -14.41 -13.53 -2.81
CA ASN A 52 -14.08 -13.69 -4.23
C ASN A 52 -12.59 -13.51 -4.55
N ASN A 53 -11.81 -12.97 -3.61
CA ASN A 53 -10.39 -12.65 -3.76
C ASN A 53 -9.57 -13.20 -2.57
N LEU A 54 -9.98 -14.33 -1.99
CA LEU A 54 -9.28 -14.95 -0.86
C LEU A 54 -7.85 -15.36 -1.23
N ASP A 55 -7.64 -15.77 -2.47
CA ASP A 55 -6.37 -16.17 -3.05
C ASP A 55 -5.38 -15.01 -3.20
N GLU A 56 -5.87 -13.79 -3.41
CA GLU A 56 -5.05 -12.58 -3.52
C GLU A 56 -5.23 -11.63 -2.32
N LYS A 57 -5.76 -12.12 -1.19
CA LYS A 57 -6.12 -11.30 -0.03
C LYS A 57 -4.96 -10.43 0.48
N ASP A 58 -3.73 -10.92 0.40
CA ASP A 58 -2.53 -10.22 0.90
C ASP A 58 -2.22 -8.94 0.10
N PHE A 59 -2.78 -8.79 -1.11
CA PHE A 59 -2.64 -7.58 -1.92
C PHE A 59 -3.62 -6.46 -1.53
N ILE A 60 -4.62 -6.73 -0.68
CA ILE A 60 -5.65 -5.72 -0.34
C ILE A 60 -5.04 -4.46 0.27
N VAL A 61 -3.96 -4.60 1.05
CA VAL A 61 -3.22 -3.45 1.60
C VAL A 61 -2.61 -2.58 0.51
N LEU A 62 -2.21 -3.16 -0.62
CA LEU A 62 -1.64 -2.47 -1.78
C LEU A 62 -2.72 -1.78 -2.63
N CYS A 63 -3.92 -2.35 -2.70
CA CYS A 63 -5.03 -1.79 -3.47
C CYS A 63 -5.42 -0.35 -3.05
N GLN A 64 -5.08 0.03 -1.81
CA GLN A 64 -5.20 1.41 -1.31
C GLN A 64 -4.49 2.44 -2.18
N PHE A 65 -3.27 2.13 -2.62
CA PHE A 65 -2.46 3.00 -3.45
C PHE A 65 -3.04 3.08 -4.86
N ILE A 66 -3.48 1.94 -5.39
CA ILE A 66 -4.09 1.86 -6.73
C ILE A 66 -5.31 2.77 -6.82
N TYR A 67 -6.24 2.64 -5.88
CA TYR A 67 -7.47 3.43 -5.90
C TYR A 67 -7.22 4.94 -5.86
N LYS A 68 -6.20 5.39 -5.13
CA LYS A 68 -5.87 6.82 -5.01
C LYS A 68 -5.02 7.35 -6.16
N LEU A 69 -4.06 6.58 -6.65
CA LEU A 69 -3.05 7.05 -7.61
C LEU A 69 -3.37 6.67 -9.06
N TYR A 70 -3.96 5.50 -9.28
CA TYR A 70 -4.04 4.85 -10.59
C TYR A 70 -5.43 4.29 -10.89
N LYS A 71 -6.48 4.91 -10.33
CA LYS A 71 -7.88 4.45 -10.43
C LYS A 71 -8.35 4.16 -11.87
N HIS A 72 -7.77 4.83 -12.86
CA HIS A 72 -8.21 4.74 -14.26
C HIS A 72 -7.25 3.92 -15.13
N ASP A 73 -6.23 3.33 -14.53
CA ASP A 73 -5.26 2.52 -15.25
C ASP A 73 -5.77 1.10 -15.44
N LYS A 74 -5.14 0.40 -16.38
CA LYS A 74 -5.32 -1.05 -16.53
C LYS A 74 -4.40 -1.74 -15.52
N HIS A 75 -4.98 -2.57 -14.66
CA HIS A 75 -4.25 -3.34 -13.64
C HIS A 75 -4.01 -4.77 -14.08
N THR A 76 -2.91 -5.35 -13.61
CA THR A 76 -2.48 -6.70 -13.99
C THR A 76 -3.24 -7.77 -13.22
N ARG A 77 -3.40 -7.55 -11.91
CA ARG A 77 -4.12 -8.47 -11.03
C ARG A 77 -5.60 -8.22 -11.04
N LYS A 78 -6.34 -9.32 -10.89
CA LYS A 78 -7.80 -9.31 -10.78
C LYS A 78 -8.22 -8.50 -9.55
N ILE A 79 -7.61 -8.75 -8.39
CA ILE A 79 -7.97 -8.03 -7.16
C ILE A 79 -7.77 -6.52 -7.25
N HIS A 80 -6.71 -6.07 -7.95
CA HIS A 80 -6.44 -4.64 -8.17
C HIS A 80 -7.58 -3.99 -8.95
N TYR A 81 -7.97 -4.62 -10.06
CA TYR A 81 -9.08 -4.16 -10.88
C TYR A 81 -10.41 -4.18 -10.11
N GLU A 82 -10.75 -5.29 -9.44
CA GLU A 82 -12.01 -5.42 -8.71
C GLU A 82 -12.11 -4.43 -7.54
N PHE A 83 -10.99 -4.16 -6.84
CA PHE A 83 -10.98 -3.21 -5.72
C PHE A 83 -11.28 -1.78 -6.16
N VAL A 84 -10.75 -1.36 -7.31
CA VAL A 84 -10.95 -0.02 -7.88
C VAL A 84 -12.42 0.25 -8.26
N LEU A 85 -13.18 -0.81 -8.58
CA LEU A 85 -14.61 -0.73 -8.89
C LEU A 85 -15.48 -0.53 -7.64
N LEU A 86 -14.97 -0.84 -6.45
CA LEU A 86 -15.70 -0.64 -5.21
C LEU A 86 -15.87 0.85 -4.92
N ASN A 87 -17.02 1.21 -4.34
CA ASN A 87 -17.20 2.54 -3.78
C ASN A 87 -16.44 2.67 -2.45
N GLU A 88 -16.07 3.90 -2.08
CA GLU A 88 -15.26 4.18 -0.88
C GLU A 88 -15.88 3.61 0.43
N PRO A 89 -17.21 3.69 0.67
CA PRO A 89 -17.82 3.01 1.82
C PRO A 89 -17.58 1.51 1.89
N VAL A 90 -17.66 0.80 0.76
CA VAL A 90 -17.40 -0.66 0.71
C VAL A 90 -15.92 -0.93 0.96
N GLN A 91 -15.01 -0.14 0.38
CA GLN A 91 -13.56 -0.27 0.64
C GLN A 91 -13.21 -0.11 2.12
N LYS A 92 -13.80 0.89 2.80
CA LYS A 92 -13.62 1.08 4.25
C LYS A 92 -14.14 -0.10 5.05
N GLU A 93 -15.26 -0.69 4.65
CA GLU A 93 -15.80 -1.89 5.28
C GLU A 93 -14.92 -3.12 5.01
N VAL A 94 -14.31 -3.25 3.82
CA VAL A 94 -13.29 -4.29 3.54
C VAL A 94 -12.11 -4.16 4.49
N PHE A 95 -11.53 -2.96 4.64
CA PHE A 95 -10.41 -2.75 5.57
C PHE A 95 -10.78 -3.06 7.01
N LYS A 96 -11.99 -2.65 7.44
CA LYS A 96 -12.50 -2.93 8.77
C LYS A 96 -12.68 -4.42 9.03
N GLN A 97 -13.27 -5.18 8.09
CA GLN A 97 -13.46 -6.62 8.23
C GLN A 97 -12.13 -7.40 8.23
N LEU A 98 -11.09 -6.84 7.61
CA LEU A 98 -9.75 -7.41 7.56
C LEU A 98 -8.80 -6.87 8.64
N GLU A 99 -9.30 -6.01 9.54
CA GLU A 99 -8.51 -5.39 10.61
C GLU A 99 -7.28 -4.62 10.10
N ILE A 100 -7.38 -4.05 8.89
CA ILE A 100 -6.33 -3.21 8.30
C ILE A 100 -6.42 -1.82 8.94
N LEU A 101 -5.47 -1.52 9.83
CA LEU A 101 -5.43 -0.24 10.58
C LEU A 101 -4.68 0.86 9.83
N ASN A 102 -3.69 0.51 9.02
CA ASN A 102 -2.84 1.45 8.31
C ASN A 102 -3.48 1.87 6.99
N ILE A 103 -4.33 2.90 7.06
CA ILE A 103 -5.03 3.45 5.91
C ILE A 103 -4.27 4.65 5.34
N VAL A 104 -4.10 4.69 4.02
CA VAL A 104 -3.41 5.80 3.34
C VAL A 104 -4.26 7.07 3.33
N ASP A 105 -3.68 8.21 3.70
CA ASP A 105 -4.37 9.51 3.76
C ASP A 105 -3.55 10.64 3.12
N PHE A 106 -3.09 10.41 1.89
CA PHE A 106 -2.51 11.46 1.07
C PHE A 106 -3.55 12.07 0.11
N LYS A 107 -3.32 13.34 -0.26
CA LYS A 107 -4.16 14.14 -1.17
C LYS A 107 -3.62 14.25 -2.59
N ASP A 108 -2.30 14.18 -2.73
CA ASP A 108 -1.56 14.32 -3.97
C ASP A 108 -0.40 13.31 -3.98
N ASN A 109 0.47 13.39 -5.01
CA ASN A 109 1.59 12.47 -5.20
C ASN A 109 2.93 13.08 -4.74
N GLU A 110 2.94 14.29 -4.17
CA GLU A 110 4.17 14.98 -3.75
C GLU A 110 4.87 14.22 -2.62
N TRP A 111 4.11 13.48 -1.81
CA TRP A 111 4.66 12.62 -0.77
C TRP A 111 5.69 11.62 -1.32
N ILE A 112 5.51 11.12 -2.56
CA ILE A 112 6.44 10.16 -3.15
C ILE A 112 7.82 10.82 -3.30
N ALA A 113 7.87 12.03 -3.88
CA ALA A 113 9.13 12.75 -4.05
C ALA A 113 9.79 13.05 -2.70
N ASN A 114 9.01 13.43 -1.69
CA ASN A 114 9.50 13.68 -0.33
C ASN A 114 10.12 12.41 0.29
N LYS A 115 9.46 11.25 0.16
CA LYS A 115 9.99 9.98 0.67
C LYS A 115 11.27 9.54 -0.06
N PHE A 116 11.37 9.79 -1.37
CA PHE A 116 12.61 9.58 -2.12
C PHE A 116 13.74 10.52 -1.66
N SER A 117 13.42 11.77 -1.27
CA SER A 117 14.41 12.69 -0.68
C SER A 117 14.94 12.18 0.66
N ILE A 118 14.06 11.71 1.54
CA ILE A 118 14.43 11.13 2.83
C ILE A 118 15.29 9.87 2.64
N LEU A 119 14.90 9.02 1.69
CA LEU A 119 15.67 7.83 1.35
C LEU A 119 17.06 8.17 0.79
N LYS A 120 17.16 9.22 -0.04
CA LYS A 120 18.45 9.75 -0.52
C LYS A 120 19.34 10.20 0.64
N GLU A 121 18.79 10.94 1.60
CA GLU A 121 19.54 11.38 2.78
C GLU A 121 20.06 10.19 3.60
N ILE A 122 19.21 9.18 3.86
CA ILE A 122 19.62 7.95 4.55
C ILE A 122 20.75 7.25 3.77
N VAL A 123 20.59 7.05 2.46
CA VAL A 123 21.62 6.41 1.63
C VAL A 123 22.95 7.15 1.70
N ASN A 124 22.93 8.48 1.68
CA ASN A 124 24.13 9.30 1.79
C ASN A 124 24.77 9.25 3.18
N ASP A 125 23.96 9.36 4.25
CA ASP A 125 24.44 9.37 5.63
C ASP A 125 25.10 8.04 6.02
N TYR A 126 24.56 6.94 5.52
CA TYR A 126 25.11 5.59 5.72
C TYR A 126 26.10 5.17 4.62
N GLN A 127 26.43 6.08 3.69
CA GLN A 127 27.39 5.86 2.61
C GLN A 127 27.08 4.60 1.79
N LEU A 128 25.80 4.31 1.54
CA LEU A 128 25.38 3.07 0.88
C LEU A 128 25.65 3.04 -0.62
N GLY A 129 25.95 4.19 -1.24
CA GLY A 129 26.37 4.33 -2.63
C GLY A 129 25.97 5.68 -3.21
N ASN A 130 26.30 5.92 -4.49
CA ASN A 130 26.00 7.20 -5.14
C ASN A 130 24.55 7.26 -5.67
N TRP A 131 23.62 7.69 -4.82
CA TRP A 131 22.19 7.77 -5.16
C TRP A 131 21.88 8.46 -6.50
N ASP A 132 22.55 9.57 -6.80
CA ASP A 132 22.21 10.43 -7.94
C ASP A 132 22.57 9.79 -9.29
N ASP A 133 23.60 8.94 -9.33
CA ASP A 133 24.00 8.21 -10.53
C ASP A 133 22.93 7.19 -10.95
N TYR A 134 22.17 6.68 -9.98
CA TYR A 134 21.20 5.61 -10.20
C TYR A 134 19.83 6.10 -10.63
N LYS A 135 19.52 7.39 -10.48
CA LYS A 135 18.24 7.96 -10.95
C LYS A 135 17.03 7.12 -10.49
N PHE A 136 17.01 6.69 -9.22
CA PHE A 136 16.03 5.75 -8.70
C PHE A 136 14.59 6.24 -8.93
N TYR A 137 14.32 7.51 -8.68
CA TYR A 137 12.99 8.10 -8.85
C TYR A 137 12.51 8.08 -10.31
N GLU A 138 13.38 8.38 -11.27
CA GLU A 138 13.05 8.31 -12.70
C GLU A 138 12.71 6.87 -13.11
N ASN A 139 13.55 5.91 -12.70
CA ASN A 139 13.36 4.50 -13.03
C ASN A 139 12.13 3.90 -12.33
N PHE A 140 11.82 4.37 -11.11
CA PHE A 140 10.64 3.98 -10.35
C PHE A 140 9.36 4.29 -11.13
N ASN A 141 9.19 5.54 -11.53
CA ASN A 141 8.02 5.95 -12.32
C ASN A 141 8.00 5.29 -13.71
N PHE A 142 9.17 5.22 -14.35
CA PHE A 142 9.31 4.62 -15.68
C PHE A 142 8.90 3.14 -15.71
N ALA A 143 9.27 2.37 -14.67
CA ALA A 143 8.91 0.96 -14.57
C ALA A 143 7.39 0.76 -14.50
N TYR A 144 6.69 1.57 -13.70
CA TYR A 144 5.23 1.50 -13.63
C TYR A 144 4.58 1.88 -14.96
N THR A 145 5.03 2.97 -15.58
CA THR A 145 4.42 3.48 -16.82
C THR A 145 4.58 2.51 -18.00
N LEU A 146 5.73 1.85 -18.14
CA LEU A 146 6.03 1.05 -19.34
C LEU A 146 5.98 -0.45 -19.13
N PHE A 147 6.26 -0.94 -17.92
CA PHE A 147 6.54 -2.35 -17.68
C PHE A 147 5.64 -2.97 -16.61
N ARG A 148 4.59 -2.30 -16.15
CA ARG A 148 3.72 -2.82 -15.07
C ARG A 148 3.16 -4.22 -15.34
N GLU A 149 2.87 -4.54 -16.61
CA GLU A 149 2.31 -5.85 -17.05
C GLU A 149 3.37 -6.95 -17.16
N GLU A 150 4.65 -6.59 -17.08
CA GLU A 150 5.75 -7.52 -17.22
C GLU A 150 5.93 -8.34 -15.95
N LYS A 151 6.34 -9.61 -16.13
CA LYS A 151 6.69 -10.48 -15.02
C LYS A 151 8.09 -10.18 -14.52
N CYS A 152 8.26 -10.24 -13.20
CA CYS A 152 9.57 -10.05 -12.56
C CYS A 152 10.41 -11.33 -12.53
N ASP A 153 9.79 -12.50 -12.73
CA ASP A 153 10.39 -13.83 -12.50
C ASP A 153 11.76 -14.01 -13.16
N ALA A 154 11.89 -13.68 -14.46
CA ALA A 154 13.15 -13.84 -15.18
C ALA A 154 14.28 -13.01 -14.57
N VAL A 155 13.99 -11.77 -14.21
CA VAL A 155 14.95 -10.86 -13.56
C VAL A 155 15.29 -11.35 -12.16
N PHE A 156 14.30 -11.79 -11.40
CA PHE A 156 14.52 -12.30 -10.05
C PHE A 156 15.34 -13.58 -10.02
N GLU A 157 15.11 -14.50 -10.95
CA GLU A 157 15.90 -15.72 -11.06
C GLU A 157 17.35 -15.43 -11.44
N GLU A 158 17.60 -14.50 -12.35
CA GLU A 158 18.97 -14.04 -12.66
C GLU A 158 19.65 -13.42 -11.44
N ILE A 159 18.94 -12.57 -10.68
CA ILE A 159 19.51 -11.92 -9.48
C ILE A 159 19.76 -12.94 -8.37
N LYS A 160 18.86 -13.90 -8.13
CA LYS A 160 19.06 -14.96 -7.13
C LYS A 160 20.29 -15.82 -7.42
N GLN A 161 20.61 -16.03 -8.69
CA GLN A 161 21.82 -16.75 -9.11
C GLN A 161 23.09 -15.93 -8.84
N ASN A 162 22.98 -14.60 -8.85
CA ASN A 162 24.06 -13.67 -8.55
C ASN A 162 24.21 -13.45 -7.03
N LYS A 163 24.80 -14.43 -6.32
CA LYS A 163 25.15 -14.23 -4.91
C LYS A 163 26.23 -13.16 -4.75
N PHE A 164 26.01 -12.22 -3.83
CA PHE A 164 26.88 -11.09 -3.54
C PHE A 164 28.28 -11.52 -3.04
N GLY A 165 29.29 -10.76 -3.43
CA GLY A 165 30.64 -10.74 -2.87
C GLY A 165 31.64 -11.73 -3.45
N GLY A 166 31.33 -12.51 -4.49
CA GLY A 166 32.16 -13.67 -4.89
C GLY A 166 32.31 -14.73 -3.79
N LYS A 167 31.62 -14.52 -2.66
CA LYS A 167 31.67 -15.28 -1.40
C LYS A 167 30.32 -15.88 -1.03
N ASN A 168 29.36 -15.88 -1.95
CA ASN A 168 28.01 -16.38 -1.74
C ASN A 168 27.19 -15.62 -0.67
N LEU A 169 27.41 -14.31 -0.48
CA LEU A 169 26.65 -13.50 0.46
C LEU A 169 25.31 -13.04 -0.15
N SER A 170 24.31 -12.82 0.68
CA SER A 170 23.11 -12.05 0.36
C SER A 170 23.38 -10.55 0.47
N PHE A 171 22.49 -9.71 -0.08
CA PHE A 171 22.60 -8.25 0.07
C PHE A 171 22.63 -7.83 1.54
N HIS A 172 21.81 -8.48 2.38
CA HIS A 172 21.82 -8.30 3.84
C HIS A 172 23.19 -8.59 4.46
N GLU A 173 23.77 -9.75 4.14
CA GLU A 173 25.07 -10.15 4.67
C GLU A 173 26.19 -9.20 4.20
N TYR A 174 26.14 -8.77 2.94
CA TYR A 174 27.09 -7.78 2.43
C TYR A 174 26.95 -6.42 3.12
N LEU A 175 25.71 -5.96 3.33
CA LEU A 175 25.43 -4.71 4.05
C LEU A 175 25.93 -4.77 5.49
N ASN A 176 25.70 -5.89 6.20
CA ASN A 176 26.21 -6.09 7.55
C ASN A 176 27.74 -6.09 7.58
N GLU A 177 28.39 -6.80 6.66
CA GLU A 177 29.85 -6.77 6.56
C GLU A 177 30.37 -5.35 6.27
N TYR A 178 29.72 -4.62 5.36
CA TYR A 178 30.05 -3.23 5.04
C TYR A 178 29.91 -2.32 6.26
N ALA A 179 28.81 -2.44 7.02
CA ALA A 179 28.59 -1.66 8.23
C ALA A 179 29.66 -1.92 9.29
N HIS A 180 30.18 -3.16 9.39
CA HIS A 180 31.23 -3.51 10.35
C HIS A 180 32.66 -3.21 9.88
N ARG A 181 32.93 -3.21 8.57
CA ARG A 181 34.31 -3.21 8.03
C ARG A 181 34.65 -2.05 7.12
N SER A 182 33.69 -1.24 6.66
CA SER A 182 33.88 -0.21 5.62
C SER A 182 35.02 0.77 5.90
N LYS A 183 35.37 1.03 7.16
CA LYS A 183 36.49 1.93 7.52
C LYS A 183 37.87 1.30 7.33
N GLU A 184 37.97 -0.01 7.14
CA GLU A 184 39.22 -0.77 7.06
C GLU A 184 39.37 -1.56 5.75
N SER A 185 38.39 -1.52 4.85
CA SER A 185 38.37 -2.32 3.63
C SER A 185 38.10 -1.49 2.37
N ASP A 186 38.69 -1.90 1.24
CA ASP A 186 38.38 -1.40 -0.11
C ASP A 186 37.00 -1.92 -0.60
N MET A 187 36.03 -2.09 0.31
CA MET A 187 34.69 -2.57 -0.04
C MET A 187 33.91 -1.47 -0.74
N LEU A 188 33.35 -1.80 -1.90
CA LEU A 188 32.38 -0.95 -2.58
C LEU A 188 31.15 -0.75 -1.68
N ALA A 189 30.54 0.43 -1.79
CA ALA A 189 29.29 0.68 -1.11
C ALA A 189 28.21 -0.31 -1.60
N PRO A 190 27.30 -0.80 -0.73
CA PRO A 190 26.37 -1.89 -1.07
C PRO A 190 25.56 -1.70 -2.35
N ILE A 191 25.11 -0.48 -2.64
CA ILE A 191 24.37 -0.14 -3.86
C ILE A 191 25.29 -0.20 -5.08
N ASP A 192 26.48 0.39 -4.98
CA ASP A 192 27.49 0.39 -6.06
C ASP A 192 27.92 -1.05 -6.37
N TYR A 193 28.09 -1.86 -5.32
CA TYR A 193 28.41 -3.27 -5.43
C TYR A 193 27.31 -4.06 -6.16
N PHE A 194 26.03 -3.83 -5.82
CA PHE A 194 24.90 -4.45 -6.51
C PHE A 194 24.90 -4.10 -8.01
N ILE A 195 25.15 -2.83 -8.33
CA ILE A 195 25.15 -2.31 -9.69
C ILE A 195 26.28 -2.93 -10.52
N ASP A 196 27.49 -2.97 -9.98
CA ASP A 196 28.67 -3.53 -10.63
C ASP A 196 28.52 -5.04 -10.85
N GLN A 197 28.11 -5.77 -9.80
CA GLN A 197 27.96 -7.23 -9.87
C GLN A 197 26.91 -7.67 -10.90
N ASN A 198 25.83 -6.91 -11.04
CA ASN A 198 24.79 -7.20 -12.03
C ASN A 198 25.04 -6.51 -13.38
N ASN A 199 26.22 -5.90 -13.55
CA ASN A 199 26.67 -5.22 -14.75
C ASN A 199 25.67 -4.17 -15.27
N LEU A 200 24.96 -3.50 -14.36
CA LEU A 200 23.82 -2.63 -14.69
C LEU A 200 24.24 -1.36 -15.43
N ASN A 201 25.50 -0.99 -15.34
CA ASN A 201 26.10 0.09 -16.11
C ASN A 201 26.15 -0.22 -17.62
N ASN A 202 26.16 -1.51 -18.01
CA ASN A 202 26.23 -1.95 -19.40
C ASN A 202 24.93 -2.60 -19.91
N VAL A 203 23.84 -2.55 -19.13
CA VAL A 203 22.55 -3.07 -19.56
C VAL A 203 21.88 -2.07 -20.50
N PHE A 204 21.85 -2.42 -21.80
CA PHE A 204 21.12 -1.67 -22.83
C PHE A 204 19.60 -1.89 -22.79
N ASP A 205 19.16 -3.00 -22.21
CA ASP A 205 17.75 -3.32 -22.05
C ASP A 205 17.12 -2.44 -20.96
N ARG A 206 16.30 -1.48 -21.40
CA ARG A 206 15.62 -0.53 -20.51
C ARG A 206 14.63 -1.21 -19.56
N GLN A 207 13.96 -2.29 -19.98
CA GLN A 207 13.03 -3.03 -19.14
C GLN A 207 13.80 -3.67 -18.00
N LYS A 208 14.83 -4.44 -18.34
CA LYS A 208 15.71 -5.08 -17.37
C LYS A 208 16.27 -4.05 -16.39
N HIS A 209 16.85 -2.97 -16.90
CA HIS A 209 17.43 -1.91 -16.08
C HIS A 209 16.43 -1.32 -15.07
N ALA A 210 15.20 -1.04 -15.50
CA ALA A 210 14.16 -0.49 -14.63
C ALA A 210 13.77 -1.48 -13.53
N ILE A 211 13.52 -2.75 -13.87
CA ILE A 211 13.12 -3.79 -12.91
C ILE A 211 14.22 -4.04 -11.87
N TYR A 212 15.49 -4.09 -12.29
CA TYR A 212 16.62 -4.24 -11.36
C TYR A 212 16.70 -3.10 -10.35
N LYS A 213 16.45 -1.86 -10.78
CA LYS A 213 16.45 -0.70 -9.88
C LYS A 213 15.28 -0.69 -8.90
N LEU A 214 14.09 -1.13 -9.33
CA LEU A 214 12.96 -1.34 -8.41
C LEU A 214 13.31 -2.43 -7.39
N TYR A 215 13.89 -3.53 -7.84
CA TYR A 215 14.28 -4.61 -6.93
C TYR A 215 15.34 -4.16 -5.91
N LEU A 216 16.34 -3.42 -6.37
CA LEU A 216 17.35 -2.82 -5.49
C LEU A 216 16.71 -1.85 -4.48
N LEU A 217 15.73 -1.06 -4.90
CA LEU A 217 14.97 -0.19 -4.00
C LEU A 217 14.19 -0.99 -2.95
N ASP A 218 13.55 -2.11 -3.34
CA ASP A 218 12.87 -3.02 -2.42
C ASP A 218 13.84 -3.62 -1.39
N LEU A 219 15.04 -4.04 -1.83
CA LEU A 219 16.12 -4.55 -0.98
C LEU A 219 16.62 -3.49 0.00
N ILE A 220 16.94 -2.28 -0.46
CA ILE A 220 17.38 -1.19 0.40
C ILE A 220 16.34 -0.96 1.50
N LEU A 221 15.06 -0.81 1.13
CA LEU A 221 13.98 -0.61 2.09
C LEU A 221 13.84 -1.79 3.07
N ASN A 222 13.95 -3.05 2.61
CA ASN A 222 13.94 -4.20 3.52
C ASN A 222 15.03 -4.11 4.58
N GLU A 223 16.21 -3.64 4.20
CA GLU A 223 17.39 -3.62 5.05
C GLU A 223 17.48 -2.40 5.98
N LEU A 224 16.86 -1.28 5.60
CA LEU A 224 16.80 -0.08 6.45
C LEU A 224 16.22 -0.37 7.84
N CYS A 225 15.05 -1.03 7.91
CA CYS A 225 14.44 -1.37 9.19
C CYS A 225 15.26 -2.39 10.01
N ARG A 226 16.05 -3.24 9.35
CA ARG A 226 16.87 -4.25 10.04
C ARG A 226 18.15 -3.65 10.61
N SER A 227 18.82 -2.82 9.82
CA SER A 227 20.19 -2.36 10.10
C SER A 227 20.22 -0.99 10.76
N MET A 228 19.16 -0.18 10.59
CA MET A 228 19.13 1.24 10.96
C MET A 228 17.93 1.57 11.85
N ASN A 229 17.53 0.63 12.71
CA ASN A 229 16.40 0.78 13.63
C ASN A 229 16.53 1.93 14.65
N ASN A 230 17.67 2.60 14.74
CA ASN A 230 17.85 3.78 15.59
C ASN A 230 17.67 5.11 14.83
N ASP A 231 17.51 5.08 13.50
CA ASP A 231 17.27 6.29 12.72
C ASP A 231 15.81 6.73 12.87
N HIS A 232 15.61 7.91 13.44
CA HIS A 232 14.29 8.56 13.60
C HIS A 232 13.49 8.73 12.29
N ARG A 233 14.15 8.72 11.12
CA ARG A 233 13.50 8.77 9.80
C ARG A 233 12.86 7.44 9.41
N ILE A 234 13.15 6.35 10.14
CA ILE A 234 12.62 5.02 9.90
C ILE A 234 11.59 4.70 11.00
N ASN A 235 10.41 4.26 10.57
CA ASN A 235 9.35 3.80 11.45
C ASN A 235 9.64 2.37 11.92
N ASN A 236 10.10 2.24 13.16
CA ASN A 236 10.39 0.95 13.79
C ASN A 236 9.16 0.07 14.03
N GLU A 237 7.95 0.65 14.01
CA GLU A 237 6.70 -0.08 14.14
C GLU A 237 6.16 -0.58 12.78
N PHE A 238 6.91 -0.36 11.69
CA PHE A 238 6.53 -0.81 10.36
C PHE A 238 6.32 -2.33 10.34
N LYS A 239 5.09 -2.73 9.99
CA LYS A 239 4.73 -4.13 9.82
C LYS A 239 4.99 -4.56 8.39
N TYR A 240 5.91 -5.50 8.24
CA TYR A 240 6.06 -6.21 6.99
C TYR A 240 4.79 -7.00 6.69
N PHE A 241 4.40 -6.97 5.42
CA PHE A 241 3.45 -7.91 4.85
C PHE A 241 4.18 -8.66 3.75
N ASP A 242 3.82 -9.93 3.58
CA ASP A 242 4.39 -10.76 2.53
C ASP A 242 3.34 -10.94 1.44
N CYS A 243 3.70 -10.57 0.23
CA CYS A 243 2.89 -10.77 -0.96
C CYS A 243 3.81 -11.29 -2.07
N GLU A 244 3.34 -12.31 -2.79
CA GLU A 244 4.11 -12.92 -3.88
C GLU A 244 4.19 -11.98 -5.09
N VAL A 245 5.32 -11.31 -5.26
CA VAL A 245 5.56 -10.41 -6.38
C VAL A 245 5.71 -11.23 -7.66
N ILE A 246 4.76 -11.08 -8.58
CA ILE A 246 4.80 -11.70 -9.91
C ILE A 246 5.03 -10.62 -10.97
N TYR A 247 4.29 -9.51 -10.87
CA TYR A 247 4.34 -8.42 -11.84
C TYR A 247 5.14 -7.23 -11.31
N VAL A 248 5.65 -6.40 -12.24
CA VAL A 248 6.28 -5.12 -11.90
C VAL A 248 5.31 -4.21 -11.14
N GLU A 249 4.00 -4.26 -11.46
CA GLU A 249 2.97 -3.54 -10.69
C GLU A 249 3.01 -3.92 -9.19
N ASP A 250 3.15 -5.20 -8.87
CA ASP A 250 3.19 -5.68 -7.48
C ASP A 250 4.41 -5.12 -6.74
N LEU A 251 5.58 -5.19 -7.38
CA LEU A 251 6.83 -4.69 -6.83
C LEU A 251 6.76 -3.18 -6.59
N TYR A 252 6.23 -2.45 -7.57
CA TYR A 252 6.04 -1.01 -7.49
C TYR A 252 5.14 -0.62 -6.30
N LEU A 253 3.98 -1.28 -6.17
CA LEU A 253 3.04 -1.01 -5.09
C LEU A 253 3.60 -1.39 -3.72
N LYS A 254 4.35 -2.50 -3.63
CA LYS A 254 5.08 -2.92 -2.42
C LYS A 254 6.08 -1.85 -1.98
N ILE A 255 6.81 -1.26 -2.92
CA ILE A 255 7.73 -0.15 -2.64
C ILE A 255 6.96 1.09 -2.19
N LEU A 256 5.84 1.44 -2.84
CA LEU A 256 4.99 2.56 -2.37
C LEU A 256 4.52 2.36 -0.93
N TYR A 257 4.09 1.16 -0.58
CA TYR A 257 3.67 0.83 0.78
C TYR A 257 4.81 1.06 1.78
N LYS A 258 6.00 0.56 1.47
CA LYS A 258 7.20 0.76 2.30
C LYS A 258 7.55 2.25 2.40
N LEU A 259 7.67 2.96 1.29
CA LEU A 259 7.98 4.40 1.31
C LEU A 259 6.99 5.19 2.17
N TYR A 260 5.70 4.88 2.09
CA TYR A 260 4.65 5.60 2.81
C TYR A 260 4.65 5.30 4.32
N PHE A 261 4.74 4.03 4.72
CA PHE A 261 4.57 3.63 6.12
C PHE A 261 5.88 3.38 6.87
N GLN A 262 6.97 3.11 6.16
CA GLN A 262 8.27 2.77 6.75
C GLN A 262 9.16 4.00 6.95
N LEU A 263 9.04 5.02 6.10
CA LEU A 263 9.81 6.26 6.24
C LEU A 263 8.91 7.31 6.90
N ASN A 264 9.42 8.07 7.88
CA ASN A 264 8.71 9.15 8.57
C ASN A 264 8.78 10.46 7.79
#